data_AF-A0A4U8U5D8-F1
#
_entry.id   AF-A0A4U8U5D8-F1
#
_cell.length_a   1.000
_cell.length_b   1.000
_cell.length_c   1.000
_cell.angle_alpha   90.00
_cell.angle_beta   90.00
_cell.angle_gamma   90.00
#
_symmetry.space_group_name_H-M   'P 1'
#
loop_
_entity.id
_entity.type
_entity.pdbx_description
1 polymer ?
#
loop_
_entity_poly.entity_id
_entity_poly.type
_entity_poly.pdbx_seq_one_letter_code
_entity_poly.pdbx_strand_id
1 'polypeptide(L)'
;MFDSISGKYGIIETPIGNVECSISYAYRHFAHNTHNTDRENIKGGFFKTFKDPLFIVEQAREGQSSPSVYFYKPFFDKDKNLMNLFGIGIQGHNVEFKTYYFDKKRNRLKEILTSDKIKIVYMKE
;
A
#
# COMPACT_ATOMS: atom_id res chain seq x y z
N MET A 1 -1.93 -2.28 -12.86
CA MET A 1 -1.25 -1.30 -13.73
C MET A 1 -1.88 0.06 -13.48
N PHE A 2 -1.20 1.14 -13.84
CA PHE A 2 -1.80 2.48 -13.85
C PHE A 2 -3.03 2.50 -14.77
N ASP A 3 -4.04 3.25 -14.37
CA ASP A 3 -5.27 3.46 -15.15
C ASP A 3 -5.03 4.47 -16.28
N SER A 4 -4.18 5.47 -16.02
CA SER A 4 -3.71 6.43 -17.02
C SER A 4 -2.33 6.98 -16.67
N ILE A 5 -1.72 7.72 -17.60
CA ILE A 5 -0.43 8.38 -17.42
C ILE A 5 -0.60 9.87 -17.74
N SER A 6 -0.10 10.72 -16.85
CA SER A 6 -0.04 12.18 -17.04
C SER A 6 1.38 12.66 -16.81
N GLY A 7 2.10 12.95 -17.90
CA GLY A 7 3.52 13.31 -17.86
C GLY A 7 4.37 12.23 -17.19
N LYS A 8 5.00 12.59 -16.06
CA LYS A 8 5.87 11.68 -15.26
C LYS A 8 5.10 10.87 -14.21
N TYR A 9 3.78 11.03 -14.13
CA TYR A 9 2.94 10.43 -13.12
C TYR A 9 2.05 9.34 -13.73
N GLY A 10 1.95 8.21 -13.04
CA GLY A 10 0.95 7.19 -13.27
C GLY A 10 -0.21 7.42 -12.31
N ILE A 11 -1.41 7.42 -12.85
CA ILE A 11 -2.64 7.63 -12.09
C ILE A 11 -3.22 6.25 -11.77
N ILE A 12 -3.60 6.06 -10.51
CA ILE A 12 -4.30 4.87 -10.04
C ILE A 12 -5.64 5.31 -9.46
N GLU A 13 -6.72 4.74 -9.98
CA GLU A 13 -8.05 4.94 -9.42
C GLU A 13 -8.18 4.10 -8.14
N THR A 14 -8.63 4.72 -7.05
CA THR A 14 -8.79 4.06 -5.75
C THR A 14 -10.15 4.39 -5.13
N PRO A 15 -10.60 3.63 -4.12
CA PRO A 15 -11.87 3.90 -3.44
C PRO A 15 -11.97 5.27 -2.76
N ILE A 16 -10.85 5.94 -2.52
CA ILE A 16 -10.79 7.29 -1.92
C ILE A 16 -10.45 8.38 -2.94
N GLY A 17 -10.53 8.05 -4.24
CA GLY A 17 -10.21 8.95 -5.34
C GLY A 17 -8.90 8.64 -6.04
N ASN A 18 -8.50 9.53 -6.94
CA ASN A 18 -7.33 9.35 -7.77
C ASN A 18 -6.05 9.57 -6.99
N VAL A 19 -5.10 8.68 -7.23
CA VAL A 19 -3.79 8.68 -6.63
C VAL A 19 -2.76 8.88 -7.73
N GLU A 20 -1.88 9.85 -7.54
CA GLU A 20 -0.78 10.12 -8.47
C GLU A 20 0.53 9.56 -7.94
N CYS A 21 1.21 8.78 -8.77
CA CYS A 21 2.47 8.15 -8.43
C CYS A 21 3.55 8.53 -9.43
N SER A 22 4.71 8.96 -8.96
CA SER A 22 5.89 9.11 -9.82
C SER A 22 6.30 7.76 -10.40
N ILE A 23 6.26 7.63 -11.73
CA ILE A 23 6.55 6.35 -12.42
C ILE A 23 7.99 5.93 -12.18
N SER A 24 8.93 6.87 -12.27
CA SER A 24 10.36 6.61 -12.05
C SER A 24 10.66 6.25 -10.59
N TYR A 25 9.93 6.83 -9.64
CA TYR A 25 10.06 6.46 -8.24
C TYR A 25 9.52 5.05 -7.99
N ALA A 26 8.31 4.74 -8.48
CA ALA A 26 7.74 3.40 -8.34
C ALA A 26 8.66 2.33 -8.94
N TYR A 27 9.15 2.52 -10.17
CA TYR A 27 10.07 1.58 -10.80
C TYR A 27 11.33 1.33 -9.95
N ARG A 28 12.00 2.41 -9.50
CA ARG A 28 13.17 2.28 -8.63
C ARG A 28 12.82 1.60 -7.30
N HIS A 29 11.67 1.89 -6.74
CA HIS A 29 11.24 1.31 -5.48
C HIS A 29 10.98 -0.20 -5.57
N PHE A 30 10.49 -0.69 -6.71
CA PHE A 30 10.28 -2.12 -6.94
C PHE A 30 11.54 -2.85 -7.39
N ALA A 31 12.31 -2.27 -8.31
CA ALA A 31 13.47 -2.94 -8.90
C ALA A 31 14.79 -2.73 -8.13
N HIS A 32 14.94 -1.62 -7.41
CA HIS A 32 16.21 -1.18 -6.80
C HIS A 32 16.04 -0.79 -5.32
N ASN A 33 15.26 -1.59 -4.58
CA ASN A 33 15.05 -1.37 -3.14
C ASN A 33 16.33 -1.59 -2.31
N THR A 34 16.30 -1.23 -1.02
CA THR A 34 17.41 -1.36 -0.06
C THR A 34 18.04 -2.76 0.02
N HIS A 35 17.33 -3.80 -0.43
CA HIS A 35 17.81 -5.19 -0.45
C HIS A 35 18.11 -5.70 -1.87
N ASN A 36 18.13 -4.80 -2.87
CA ASN A 36 18.35 -5.06 -4.29
C ASN A 36 17.59 -6.29 -4.82
N THR A 37 16.40 -6.53 -4.27
CA THR A 37 15.59 -7.71 -4.60
C THR A 37 14.61 -7.33 -5.69
N ASP A 38 14.56 -8.10 -6.77
CA ASP A 38 13.53 -7.91 -7.78
C ASP A 38 12.14 -8.26 -7.21
N ARG A 39 11.27 -7.25 -7.14
CA ARG A 39 9.88 -7.35 -6.67
C ARG A 39 8.87 -7.28 -7.82
N GLU A 40 9.30 -7.43 -9.07
CA GLU A 40 8.42 -7.46 -10.24
C GLU A 40 7.33 -8.53 -10.11
N ASN A 41 7.64 -9.66 -9.48
CA ASN A 41 6.69 -10.74 -9.21
C ASN A 41 5.53 -10.34 -8.29
N ILE A 42 5.70 -9.32 -7.43
CA ILE A 42 4.67 -8.84 -6.50
C ILE A 42 4.00 -7.53 -6.95
N LYS A 43 4.40 -6.96 -8.10
CA LYS A 43 3.77 -5.73 -8.64
C LYS A 43 2.26 -5.89 -8.89
N GLY A 44 1.82 -7.11 -9.22
CA GLY A 44 0.40 -7.41 -9.36
C GLY A 44 -0.35 -7.23 -8.05
N GLY A 45 0.25 -7.65 -6.93
CA GLY A 45 -0.30 -7.44 -5.59
C GLY A 45 -0.38 -5.96 -5.20
N PHE A 46 0.61 -5.16 -5.61
CA PHE A 46 0.62 -3.71 -5.42
C PHE A 46 -0.58 -3.02 -6.05
N PHE A 47 -0.75 -3.17 -7.37
CA PHE A 47 -1.84 -2.49 -8.06
C PHE A 47 -3.20 -3.00 -7.59
N LYS A 48 -3.30 -4.30 -7.27
CA LYS A 48 -4.53 -4.86 -6.70
C LYS A 48 -4.85 -4.27 -5.33
N THR A 49 -3.84 -3.94 -4.52
CA THR A 49 -4.02 -3.33 -3.20
C THR A 49 -4.53 -1.89 -3.30
N PHE A 50 -4.09 -1.11 -4.29
CA PHE A 50 -4.65 0.24 -4.50
C PHE A 50 -6.11 0.22 -4.96
N LYS A 51 -6.41 -0.63 -5.94
CA LYS A 51 -7.72 -0.66 -6.59
C LYS A 51 -8.78 -1.37 -5.76
N ASP A 52 -8.38 -2.42 -5.04
CA ASP A 52 -9.26 -3.28 -4.27
C ASP A 52 -8.66 -3.58 -2.87
N PRO A 53 -8.45 -2.57 -2.02
CA PRO A 53 -8.03 -2.77 -0.64
C PRO A 53 -9.16 -3.38 0.20
N LEU A 54 -8.80 -4.04 1.30
CA LEU A 54 -9.75 -4.33 2.37
C LEU A 54 -10.04 -3.07 3.20
N PHE A 55 -9.01 -2.29 3.51
CA PHE A 55 -9.16 -1.02 4.23
C PHE A 55 -8.03 -0.06 3.89
N ILE A 56 -8.28 1.24 4.10
CA ILE A 56 -7.34 2.32 3.87
C ILE A 56 -7.27 3.18 5.13
N VAL A 57 -6.06 3.59 5.51
CA VAL A 57 -5.85 4.45 6.68
C VAL A 57 -4.99 5.65 6.32
N GLU A 58 -5.30 6.79 6.91
CA GLU A 58 -4.40 7.92 7.02
C GLU A 58 -3.58 7.78 8.31
N GLN A 59 -2.27 8.00 8.22
CA GLN A 59 -1.39 8.04 9.38
C GLN A 59 -0.62 9.36 9.37
N ALA A 60 -0.90 10.21 10.36
CA ALA A 60 -0.11 11.40 10.62
C ALA A 60 1.18 11.00 11.36
N ARG A 61 2.31 11.55 10.94
CA ARG A 61 3.59 11.43 11.67
C ARG A 61 4.11 12.82 12.00
N GLU A 62 4.73 12.92 13.16
CA GLU A 62 5.36 14.16 13.60
C GLU A 62 6.42 14.59 12.59
N GLY A 63 6.37 15.85 12.14
CA GLY A 63 7.26 16.39 11.11
C GLY A 63 6.82 16.18 9.65
N GLN A 64 5.68 15.51 9.38
CA GLN A 64 5.11 15.46 8.03
C GLN A 64 4.11 16.59 7.80
N SER A 65 4.20 17.26 6.64
CA SER A 65 3.26 18.31 6.21
C SER A 65 1.92 17.76 5.72
N SER A 66 1.84 16.46 5.42
CA SER A 66 0.63 15.76 5.01
C SER A 66 0.65 14.32 5.55
N PRO A 67 -0.52 13.76 5.91
CA PRO A 67 -0.59 12.39 6.38
C PRO A 67 -0.20 11.41 5.27
N SER A 68 0.44 10.31 5.65
CA SER A 68 0.72 9.21 4.72
C SER A 68 -0.53 8.34 4.60
N VAL A 69 -0.92 8.00 3.37
CA VAL A 69 -2.09 7.15 3.11
C VAL A 69 -1.63 5.73 2.85
N TYR A 70 -2.17 4.75 3.59
CA TYR A 70 -1.80 3.34 3.46
C TYR A 70 -3.01 2.47 3.11
N PHE A 71 -2.86 1.68 2.06
CA PHE A 71 -3.82 0.71 1.54
C PHE A 71 -3.41 -0.68 1.99
N TYR A 72 -4.37 -1.45 2.52
CA TYR A 72 -4.13 -2.77 3.04
C TYR A 72 -5.02 -3.81 2.38
N LYS A 73 -4.41 -4.89 1.90
CA LYS A 73 -5.13 -6.04 1.34
C LYS A 73 -4.57 -7.35 1.91
N PRO A 74 -5.41 -8.20 2.52
CA PRO A 74 -4.99 -9.54 2.90
C PRO A 74 -4.91 -10.43 1.66
N PHE A 75 -3.88 -11.28 1.64
CA PHE A 75 -3.74 -12.38 0.68
C PHE A 75 -3.79 -13.68 1.46
N PHE A 76 -4.58 -14.63 0.95
CA PHE A 76 -4.83 -15.91 1.58
C PHE A 76 -4.26 -17.05 0.73
N ASP A 77 -3.91 -18.16 1.36
CA ASP A 77 -3.57 -19.39 0.66
C ASP A 77 -4.84 -20.11 0.18
N LYS A 78 -4.66 -21.29 -0.41
CA LYS A 78 -5.76 -22.12 -0.93
C LYS A 78 -6.73 -22.55 0.19
N ASP A 79 -6.24 -22.65 1.42
CA ASP A 79 -6.99 -23.08 2.60
C ASP A 79 -7.57 -21.89 3.39
N LYS A 80 -7.53 -20.69 2.81
CA LYS A 80 -8.00 -19.42 3.38
C LYS A 80 -7.25 -18.97 4.64
N ASN A 81 -6.04 -19.48 4.88
CA ASN A 81 -5.19 -18.91 5.92
C ASN A 81 -4.59 -17.59 5.43
N LEU A 82 -4.54 -16.60 6.32
CA LEU A 82 -3.90 -15.32 6.02
C LEU A 82 -2.41 -15.56 5.76
N MET A 83 -1.97 -15.38 4.52
CA MET A 83 -0.56 -15.47 4.16
C MET A 83 0.15 -14.16 4.49
N ASN A 84 -0.36 -13.04 3.96
CA ASN A 84 0.28 -11.74 4.09
C ASN A 84 -0.77 -10.63 4.13
N LEU A 85 -0.49 -9.59 4.93
CA LEU A 85 -1.16 -8.30 4.81
C LEU A 85 -0.29 -7.39 3.97
N PHE A 86 -0.68 -7.15 2.73
CA PHE A 86 0.07 -6.27 1.84
C PHE A 86 -0.27 -4.83 2.20
N GLY A 87 0.73 -4.05 2.62
CA GLY A 87 0.59 -2.65 2.99
C GLY A 87 1.37 -1.76 2.04
N ILE A 88 0.67 -0.90 1.31
CA ILE A 88 1.28 0.05 0.38
C ILE A 88 0.87 1.47 0.72
N GLY A 89 1.85 2.37 0.78
CA GLY A 89 1.68 3.76 1.17
C GLY A 89 1.92 4.72 0.03
N ILE A 90 1.38 5.92 0.17
CA ILE A 90 1.75 7.08 -0.64
C ILE A 90 2.00 8.27 0.26
N GLN A 91 3.13 8.93 0.02
CA GLN A 91 3.52 10.18 0.63
C GLN A 91 3.83 11.19 -0.48
N GLY A 92 2.96 12.18 -0.66
CA GLY A 92 2.98 13.06 -1.84
C GLY A 92 2.76 12.24 -3.11
N HIS A 93 3.78 12.16 -3.98
CA HIS A 93 3.75 11.34 -5.20
C HIS A 93 4.65 10.09 -5.13
N ASN A 94 5.25 9.83 -3.98
CA ASN A 94 6.17 8.72 -3.79
C ASN A 94 5.42 7.53 -3.21
N VAL A 95 5.56 6.39 -3.88
CA VAL A 95 5.09 5.10 -3.37
C VAL A 95 5.99 4.64 -2.23
N GLU A 96 5.39 4.34 -1.10
CA GLU A 96 6.07 3.73 0.04
C GLU A 96 5.64 2.27 0.19
N PHE A 97 6.51 1.34 -0.16
CA PHE A 97 6.31 -0.05 0.23
C PHE A 97 6.51 -0.20 1.73
N LYS A 98 5.42 -0.37 2.48
CA LYS A 98 5.51 -0.49 3.94
C LYS A 98 5.85 -1.91 4.35
N THR A 99 5.19 -2.93 3.79
CA THR A 99 5.50 -4.31 4.18
C THR A 99 4.98 -5.44 3.29
N TYR A 100 5.75 -6.53 3.25
CA TYR A 100 5.34 -7.93 3.02
C TYR A 100 5.65 -8.72 4.31
N TYR A 101 4.86 -8.60 5.37
CA TYR A 101 5.07 -9.44 6.55
C TYR A 101 4.03 -10.55 6.60
N PHE A 102 4.55 -11.77 6.68
CA PHE A 102 3.83 -12.93 7.15
C PHE A 102 3.48 -12.64 8.62
N ASP A 103 2.20 -12.43 8.92
CA ASP A 103 1.73 -12.09 10.27
C ASP A 103 1.77 -13.34 11.17
N LYS A 104 2.98 -13.83 11.47
CA LYS A 104 3.22 -15.04 12.28
C LYS A 104 2.52 -14.97 13.64
N LYS A 105 2.34 -13.76 14.19
CA LYS A 105 1.70 -13.51 15.49
C LYS A 105 0.20 -13.20 15.38
N ARG A 106 -0.35 -13.03 14.17
CA ARG A 106 -1.75 -12.71 13.86
C ARG A 106 -2.31 -11.47 14.58
N ASN A 107 -1.43 -10.58 15.05
CA ASN A 107 -1.81 -9.43 15.88
C ASN A 107 -1.61 -8.10 15.15
N ARG A 108 -0.96 -8.10 13.99
CA ARG A 108 -0.57 -6.87 13.28
C ARG A 108 -1.77 -6.08 12.78
N LEU A 109 -2.78 -6.78 12.26
CA LEU A 109 -4.02 -6.16 11.83
C LEU A 109 -4.71 -5.46 13.02
N LYS A 110 -4.75 -6.13 14.18
CA LYS A 110 -5.31 -5.57 15.40
C LYS A 110 -4.55 -4.32 15.84
N GLU A 111 -3.22 -4.37 15.88
CA GLU A 111 -2.38 -3.21 16.24
C GLU A 111 -2.63 -2.00 15.34
N ILE A 112 -2.78 -2.22 14.03
CA ILE A 112 -3.09 -1.15 13.09
C ILE A 112 -4.46 -0.57 13.43
N LEU A 113 -5.50 -1.41 13.48
CA LEU A 113 -6.88 -0.97 13.68
C LEU A 113 -7.15 -0.33 15.05
N THR A 114 -6.36 -0.66 16.08
CA THR A 114 -6.51 -0.09 17.43
C THR A 114 -5.58 1.10 17.70
N SER A 115 -4.75 1.53 16.74
CA SER A 115 -3.87 2.67 16.95
C SER A 115 -4.64 3.99 16.90
N ASP A 116 -4.43 4.81 17.92
CA ASP A 116 -4.87 6.21 18.02
C ASP A 116 -4.27 7.14 16.95
N LYS A 117 -3.18 6.72 16.31
CA LYS A 117 -2.45 7.48 15.28
C LYS A 117 -2.94 7.23 13.87
N ILE A 118 -3.98 6.41 13.70
CA ILE A 118 -4.55 6.12 12.40
C ILE A 118 -6.00 6.59 12.32
N LYS A 119 -6.40 7.00 11.13
CA LYS A 119 -7.79 7.26 10.78
C LYS A 119 -8.17 6.32 9.64
N ILE A 120 -9.15 5.44 9.86
CA ILE A 120 -9.70 4.60 8.79
C ILE A 120 -10.53 5.51 7.88
N VAL A 121 -10.18 5.54 6.59
CA VAL A 121 -10.88 6.37 5.59
C VAL A 121 -11.68 5.53 4.60
N TYR A 122 -11.45 4.22 4.58
CA TYR A 122 -12.22 3.26 3.81
C TYR A 122 -12.13 1.88 4.46
N MET A 123 -13.25 1.17 4.45
CA MET A 123 -13.33 -0.24 4.80
C MET A 123 -14.30 -0.92 3.83
N LYS A 124 -13.86 -2.02 3.24
CA LYS A 124 -14.68 -2.82 2.33
C LYS A 124 -15.69 -3.61 3.14
N GLU A 125 -16.96 -3.53 2.75
CA GLU A 125 -18.06 -4.35 3.29
C GLU A 125 -17.90 -5.84 2.96
#